data_AF-A0A4Q5U002-F1
#
_entry.id   AF-A0A4Q5U002-F1
#
_cell.length_a   1.000
_cell.length_b   1.000
_cell.length_c   1.000
_cell.angle_alpha   90.00
_cell.angle_beta   90.00
_cell.angle_gamma   90.00
#
_symmetry.space_group_name_H-M   'P 1'
#
loop_
_entity.id
_entity.type
_entity.pdbx_description
1 polymer ?
#
loop_
_entity_poly.entity_id
_entity_poly.type
_entity_poly.pdbx_seq_one_letter_code
_entity_poly.pdbx_strand_id
1 'polypeptide(L)'
;MIRQVSVIGAGTMGNGIAHVFAQAGFEVSLIDLQQAQLDKALLNITKNLDRQLSKGSITEETRTAALANISLSTVMNPISHSQLVIEAATENL
;
A
#
# COMPACT_ATOMS: atom_id res chain seq x y z
N MET A 1 -0.42 18.75 -7.04
CA MET A 1 -0.79 17.83 -5.94
C MET A 1 -0.08 16.51 -6.14
N ILE A 2 0.34 15.87 -5.05
CA ILE A 2 0.88 14.50 -5.09
C ILE A 2 -0.29 13.54 -5.30
N ARG A 3 -0.16 12.63 -6.26
CA ARG A 3 -1.14 11.56 -6.56
C ARG A 3 -0.50 10.18 -6.50
N GLN A 4 0.79 10.07 -6.82
CA GLN A 4 1.52 8.80 -6.86
C GLN A 4 2.59 8.71 -5.76
N VAL A 5 2.49 7.65 -4.96
CA VAL A 5 3.38 7.34 -3.84
C VAL A 5 4.00 5.96 -4.05
N SER A 6 5.33 5.86 -3.90
CA SER A 6 6.00 4.56 -3.79
C SER A 6 6.34 4.25 -2.34
N VAL A 7 6.07 3.02 -1.92
CA VAL A 7 6.43 2.49 -0.59
C VAL A 7 7.37 1.31 -0.81
N ILE A 8 8.60 1.42 -0.29
CA ILE A 8 9.64 0.39 -0.42
C ILE A 8 9.68 -0.43 0.87
N GLY A 9 9.48 -1.73 0.75
CA GLY A 9 9.30 -2.67 1.86
C GLY A 9 7.81 -2.95 2.12
N ALA A 10 7.43 -4.22 2.13
CA ALA A 10 6.06 -4.69 2.37
C ALA A 10 5.87 -5.33 3.76
N GLY A 11 6.76 -5.00 4.70
CA GLY A 11 6.68 -5.42 6.10
C GLY A 11 5.50 -4.78 6.86
N THR A 12 5.58 -4.82 8.19
CA THR A 12 4.52 -4.27 9.06
C THR A 12 4.28 -2.78 8.79
N MET A 13 5.35 -1.98 8.73
CA MET A 13 5.27 -0.54 8.48
C MET A 13 4.81 -0.28 7.04
N GLY A 14 5.45 -0.92 6.05
CA GLY A 14 5.14 -0.74 4.64
C GLY A 14 3.67 -1.00 4.28
N ASN A 15 3.08 -2.11 4.76
CA ASN A 15 1.66 -2.35 4.49
C ASN A 15 0.75 -1.31 5.15
N GLY A 16 1.08 -0.85 6.37
CA GLY A 16 0.30 0.16 7.08
C GLY A 16 0.34 1.51 6.37
N ILE A 17 1.53 1.90 5.89
CA ILE A 17 1.72 3.12 5.10
C ILE A 17 0.91 3.01 3.80
N ALA A 18 1.07 1.92 3.05
CA ALA A 18 0.34 1.70 1.81
C ALA A 18 -1.18 1.73 2.02
N HIS A 19 -1.68 1.10 3.09
CA HIS A 19 -3.09 1.11 3.47
C HIS A 19 -3.65 2.53 3.62
N VAL A 20 -2.97 3.37 4.42
CA VAL A 20 -3.46 4.71 4.74
C VAL A 20 -3.45 5.61 3.49
N PHE A 21 -2.40 5.56 2.68
CA PHE A 21 -2.35 6.32 1.43
C PHE A 21 -3.42 5.88 0.45
N ALA A 22 -3.58 4.56 0.25
CA ALA A 22 -4.56 4.04 -0.68
C ALA A 22 -5.99 4.40 -0.27
N GLN A 23 -6.30 4.30 1.03
CA GLN A 23 -7.59 4.73 1.60
C GLN A 23 -7.83 6.23 1.46
N ALA A 24 -6.79 7.05 1.53
CA ALA A 24 -6.86 8.49 1.30
C ALA A 24 -6.95 8.87 -0.20
N GLY A 25 -6.99 7.90 -1.12
CA GLY A 25 -7.18 8.12 -2.54
C GLY A 25 -5.90 8.34 -3.35
N PHE A 26 -4.73 8.00 -2.80
CA PHE A 26 -3.46 8.04 -3.53
C PHE A 26 -3.24 6.74 -4.29
N GLU A 27 -2.64 6.83 -5.47
CA GLU A 27 -2.11 5.68 -6.20
C GLU A 27 -0.81 5.23 -5.53
N VAL A 28 -0.75 3.99 -5.06
CA VAL A 28 0.36 3.44 -4.29
C VAL A 28 1.04 2.33 -5.06
N SER A 29 2.34 2.48 -5.31
CA SER A 29 3.20 1.37 -5.71
C SER A 29 3.88 0.78 -4.47
N LEU A 30 3.44 -0.40 -4.03
CA LEU A 30 4.08 -1.14 -2.94
C LEU A 30 5.14 -2.08 -3.53
N ILE A 31 6.38 -1.89 -3.11
CA ILE A 31 7.56 -2.54 -3.70
C ILE A 31 8.27 -3.37 -2.64
N ASP A 32 8.57 -4.63 -2.94
CA ASP A 32 9.37 -5.51 -2.08
C ASP A 32 10.10 -6.54 -2.95
N LEU A 33 11.26 -7.01 -2.50
CA LEU A 33 12.04 -8.01 -3.25
C LEU A 33 11.32 -9.36 -3.34
N GLN A 34 10.43 -9.66 -2.39
CA GLN A 34 9.76 -10.95 -2.30
C GLN A 34 8.26 -10.83 -2.60
N GLN A 35 7.78 -11.50 -3.65
CA GLN A 35 6.35 -11.54 -3.99
C GLN A 35 5.48 -12.02 -2.81
N ALA A 36 5.98 -12.98 -2.03
CA ALA A 36 5.27 -13.48 -0.85
C ALA A 36 5.00 -12.38 0.21
N GLN A 37 5.91 -11.40 0.34
CA GLN A 37 5.73 -10.27 1.26
C GLN A 37 4.67 -9.30 0.73
N LEU A 38 4.65 -9.05 -0.58
CA LEU A 38 3.63 -8.24 -1.25
C LEU A 38 2.24 -8.86 -1.11
N ASP A 39 2.10 -10.16 -1.36
CA ASP A 39 0.83 -10.87 -1.25
C ASP A 39 0.31 -10.86 0.20
N LYS A 40 1.20 -11.06 1.17
CA LYS A 40 0.89 -10.98 2.59
C LYS A 40 0.45 -9.56 2.98
N ALA A 41 1.13 -8.54 2.48
CA ALA A 41 0.76 -7.15 2.71
C ALA A 41 -0.63 -6.85 2.15
N LEU A 42 -0.91 -7.20 0.88
CA LEU A 42 -2.21 -6.99 0.27
C LEU A 42 -3.33 -7.72 1.03
N LEU A 43 -3.10 -8.96 1.45
CA LEU A 43 -4.06 -9.70 2.27
C LEU A 43 -4.35 -8.99 3.60
N ASN A 44 -3.33 -8.47 4.27
CA ASN A 44 -3.49 -7.73 5.53
C ASN A 44 -4.25 -6.41 5.32
N ILE A 45 -3.95 -5.68 4.24
CA ILE A 45 -4.64 -4.45 3.87
C ILE A 45 -6.12 -4.74 3.64
N THR A 46 -6.44 -5.76 2.83
CA THR A 46 -7.82 -6.20 2.57
C THR A 46 -8.56 -6.53 3.86
N LYS A 47 -7.98 -7.38 4.73
CA LYS A 47 -8.59 -7.72 6.04
C LYS A 47 -8.85 -6.50 6.91
N ASN A 48 -7.94 -5.52 6.90
CA ASN A 48 -8.10 -4.29 7.66
C ASN A 48 -9.24 -3.43 7.12
N LEU A 49 -9.37 -3.31 5.79
CA LEU A 49 -10.49 -2.61 5.16
C LEU A 49 -11.82 -3.32 5.42
N ASP A 50 -11.87 -4.65 5.32
CA ASP A 50 -13.06 -5.46 5.67
C ASP A 50 -13.52 -5.20 7.11
N ARG A 51 -12.56 -5.12 8.03
CA ARG A 51 -12.83 -4.82 9.44
C ARG A 51 -13.34 -3.39 9.64
N GLN A 52 -12.86 -2.42 8.88
CA GLN A 52 -13.37 -1.04 8.93
C GLN A 52 -14.78 -0.94 8.34
N LEU A 53 -15.03 -1.64 7.23
CA LEU A 53 -16.33 -1.71 6.58
C LEU A 53 -17.38 -2.35 7.50
N SER A 54 -17.07 -3.50 8.11
CA SER A 54 -17.99 -4.17 9.05
C SER A 54 -18.30 -3.34 10.30
N LYS A 55 -17.41 -2.41 10.67
CA LYS A 55 -17.64 -1.42 11.74
C LYS A 55 -18.38 -0.16 11.26
N GLY A 56 -18.68 -0.04 9.97
CA GLY A 56 -19.31 1.14 9.37
C GLY A 56 -18.39 2.37 9.33
N SER A 57 -17.08 2.21 9.48
CA SER A 57 -16.12 3.33 9.46
C SER A 57 -15.76 3.78 8.04
N ILE A 58 -15.99 2.91 7.05
CA ILE A 58 -15.85 3.20 5.61
C ILE A 58 -17.00 2.58 4.83
N THR A 59 -17.18 3.01 3.59
CA THR A 59 -18.14 2.42 2.65
C THR A 59 -17.51 1.35 1.75
N GLU A 60 -18.33 0.54 1.07
CA GLU A 60 -17.83 -0.46 0.11
C GLU A 60 -17.09 0.19 -1.06
N GLU A 61 -17.52 1.38 -1.49
CA GLU A 61 -16.86 2.16 -2.53
C GLU A 61 -15.47 2.60 -2.09
N THR A 62 -15.34 3.06 -0.85
CA THR A 62 -14.04 3.46 -0.27
C THR A 62 -13.09 2.28 -0.20
N ARG A 63 -13.60 1.12 0.26
CA ARG A 63 -12.84 -0.13 0.32
C ARG A 63 -12.36 -0.56 -1.07
N THR A 64 -13.27 -0.60 -2.04
CA THR A 64 -12.97 -1.02 -3.41
C THR A 64 -11.98 -0.08 -4.08
N ALA A 65 -12.15 1.24 -3.92
CA ALA A 65 -11.23 2.24 -4.43
C ALA A 65 -9.84 2.12 -3.80
N ALA A 66 -9.76 1.92 -2.48
CA ALA A 66 -8.48 1.75 -1.79
C ALA A 66 -7.71 0.53 -2.31
N LEU A 67 -8.38 -0.60 -2.54
CA LEU A 67 -7.71 -1.79 -3.10
C LEU A 67 -7.27 -1.56 -4.55
N ALA A 68 -8.10 -0.88 -5.36
CA ALA A 68 -7.75 -0.55 -6.75
C ALA A 68 -6.57 0.42 -6.87
N ASN A 69 -6.32 1.22 -5.84
CA ASN A 69 -5.22 2.17 -5.79
C ASN A 69 -3.85 1.51 -5.55
N ILE A 70 -3.79 0.24 -5.15
CA ILE A 70 -2.53 -0.43 -4.78
C ILE A 70 -2.04 -1.29 -5.94
N SER A 71 -0.83 -0.98 -6.42
CA SER A 71 -0.07 -1.81 -7.36
C SER A 71 1.11 -2.45 -6.66
N LEU A 72 1.36 -3.73 -6.93
CA LEU A 72 2.47 -4.49 -6.36
C LEU A 72 3.62 -4.59 -7.39
N SER A 73 4.86 -4.47 -6.93
CA SER A 73 6.02 -4.69 -7.81
C SER A 73 7.20 -5.28 -7.07
N THR A 74 7.94 -6.17 -7.74
CA THR A 74 9.22 -6.70 -7.25
C THR A 74 10.43 -5.94 -7.76
N VAL A 75 10.22 -4.86 -8.52
CA VAL A 75 11.27 -4.04 -9.13
C VAL A 75 11.01 -2.56 -8.88
N MET A 76 12.06 -1.75 -8.94
CA MET A 76 12.00 -0.32 -8.61
C MET A 76 11.49 0.58 -9.74
N ASN A 77 11.22 0.06 -10.95
CA ASN A 77 10.75 0.86 -12.08
C ASN A 77 9.58 1.82 -11.76
N PRO A 78 8.56 1.44 -10.94
CA PRO A 78 7.45 2.33 -10.60
C PRO A 78 7.85 3.63 -9.87
N ILE A 79 9.03 3.66 -9.23
CA ILE A 79 9.53 4.83 -8.50
C ILE A 79 9.69 6.04 -9.43
N SER A 80 10.03 5.81 -10.70
CA SER A 80 10.27 6.87 -11.70
C SER A 80 9.07 7.81 -11.92
N HIS A 81 7.85 7.36 -11.61
CA HIS A 81 6.62 8.15 -11.73
C HIS A 81 6.14 8.72 -10.39
N SER A 82 6.79 8.37 -9.29
CA SER A 82 6.36 8.76 -7.95
C SER A 82 6.80 10.16 -7.58
N GLN A 83 5.91 10.88 -6.91
CA GLN A 83 6.17 12.24 -6.41
C GLN A 83 6.61 12.21 -4.94
N LEU A 84 6.32 11.11 -4.24
CA LEU A 84 6.77 10.82 -2.90
C LEU A 84 7.23 9.36 -2.85
N VAL A 85 8.38 9.14 -2.23
CA VAL A 85 8.94 7.80 -1.97
C VAL A 85 9.12 7.65 -0.48
N ILE A 86 8.60 6.56 0.08
CA ILE A 86 8.71 6.22 1.50
C ILE A 86 9.46 4.89 1.60
N GLU A 87 10.58 4.90 2.30
CA GLU A 87 11.36 3.71 2.58
C GLU A 87 10.95 3.14 3.95
N ALA A 88 10.65 1.85 3.96
CA ALA A 88 10.18 1.07 5.09
C ALA A 88 10.70 -0.39 5.00
N ALA A 89 11.92 -0.55 4.47
CA ALA A 89 12.64 -1.81 4.43
C ALA A 89 13.30 -2.10 5.80
N THR A 90 13.96 -3.24 5.89
CA THR A 90 14.64 -3.66 7.12
C THR A 90 15.73 -2.66 7.49
N GLU A 91 15.77 -2.26 8.76
CA GLU A 91 16.81 -1.42 9.31
C GLU A 91 18.17 -2.13 9.26
N ASN A 92 19.13 -1.52 8.56
CA ASN A 92 20.53 -1.92 8.56
C ASN A 92 21.39 -0.65 8.51
N LEU A 93 22.03 -0.33 9.63
CA LEU A 93 22.79 0.90 9.88
C LEU A 93 24.26 0.76 9.45
#